data_AF-A0A811QHJ0-F1
#
_entry.id   AF-A0A811QHJ0-F1
#
_cell.length_a   1.000
_cell.length_b   1.000
_cell.length_c   1.000
_cell.angle_alpha   90.00
_cell.angle_beta   90.00
_cell.angle_gamma   90.00
#
_symmetry.space_group_name_H-M   'P 1'
#
loop_
_entity.id
_entity.type
_entity.pdbx_description
1 polymer ?
#
loop_
_entity_poly.entity_id
_entity_poly.type
_entity_poly.pdbx_seq_one_letter_code
_entity_poly.pdbx_strand_id
1 'polypeptide(L)'
;MAKILLLILLVATITLVEAADPPEKWRAALKALDAMDVKMRQAVDRVVAAAPPAKQSEVQEAAMAERLDVSLALARVEETGNEKKVESMAASYEKAADLVVAAPSADKLKVMKEAFRAVTKAAAL
;
A
#
# COMPACT_ATOMS: atom_id res chain seq x y z
N MET A 1 -20.81 -11.84 4.12
CA MET A 1 -20.96 -10.38 4.03
C MET A 1 -19.83 -9.83 3.16
N ALA A 2 -19.91 -10.08 1.84
CA ALA A 2 -18.80 -9.90 0.90
C ALA A 2 -19.19 -8.96 -0.27
N LYS A 3 -19.77 -7.80 0.04
CA LYS A 3 -20.31 -6.91 -1.00
C LYS A 3 -19.93 -5.43 -0.86
N ILE A 4 -19.17 -5.03 0.16
CA ILE A 4 -18.93 -3.59 0.42
C ILE A 4 -17.67 -3.08 -0.29
N LEU A 5 -16.68 -3.92 -0.60
CA LEU A 5 -15.42 -3.41 -1.18
C LEU A 5 -15.38 -3.32 -2.71
N LEU A 6 -16.36 -3.89 -3.44
CA LEU A 6 -16.33 -3.90 -4.90
C LEU A 6 -17.08 -2.72 -5.56
N LEU A 7 -17.52 -1.72 -4.78
CA LEU A 7 -18.46 -0.68 -5.21
C LEU A 7 -17.82 0.68 -5.56
N ILE A 8 -16.53 0.76 -5.85
CA ILE A 8 -15.89 2.02 -6.29
C ILE A 8 -15.81 2.15 -7.82
N LEU A 9 -16.18 1.10 -8.56
CA LEU A 9 -16.30 1.14 -10.03
C LEU A 9 -17.75 0.97 -10.44
N LEU A 10 -18.44 2.10 -10.72
CA LEU A 10 -19.43 2.32 -11.80
C LEU A 10 -20.62 3.23 -11.37
N VAL A 11 -20.53 4.51 -11.77
CA VAL A 11 -21.61 5.40 -12.25
C VAL A 11 -22.71 5.88 -11.27
N ALA A 12 -22.61 7.18 -10.96
CA ALA A 12 -23.66 8.20 -10.84
C ALA A 12 -25.09 7.76 -10.41
N THR A 13 -25.37 7.85 -9.10
CA THR A 13 -26.59 8.49 -8.58
C THR A 13 -26.25 9.14 -7.23
N ILE A 14 -26.39 10.46 -7.16
CA ILE A 14 -26.14 11.25 -5.95
C ILE A 14 -27.35 11.07 -5.04
N THR A 15 -27.26 10.13 -4.09
CA THR A 15 -27.84 10.39 -2.78
C THR A 15 -26.66 10.75 -1.89
N LEU A 16 -26.74 11.93 -1.27
CA LEU A 16 -25.79 12.35 -0.26
C LEU A 16 -25.98 11.41 0.94
N VAL A 17 -25.35 10.24 0.88
CA VAL A 17 -25.11 9.44 2.07
C VAL A 17 -24.04 10.23 2.81
N GLU A 18 -24.44 10.86 3.91
CA GLU A 18 -23.48 11.33 4.89
C GLU A 18 -22.70 10.07 5.29
N ALA A 19 -21.43 10.01 4.88
CA ALA A 19 -20.61 8.83 5.13
C ALA A 19 -20.52 8.68 6.64
N ALA A 20 -21.26 7.71 7.19
CA ALA A 20 -21.20 7.41 8.60
C ALA A 20 -19.72 7.20 8.96
N ASP A 21 -19.28 7.80 10.06
CA ASP A 21 -17.92 7.63 10.55
C ASP A 21 -17.55 6.14 10.54
N PRO A 22 -16.33 5.79 10.10
CA PRO A 22 -15.88 4.42 10.20
C PRO A 22 -16.03 3.91 11.64
N PRO A 23 -16.42 2.64 11.84
CA PRO A 23 -16.56 2.11 13.19
C PRO A 23 -15.31 2.39 14.01
N GLU A 24 -15.47 2.79 15.27
CA GLU A 24 -14.36 3.29 16.10
C GLU A 24 -13.14 2.36 16.11
N LYS A 25 -13.38 1.04 16.13
CA LYS A 25 -12.31 0.03 16.06
C LYS A 25 -11.41 0.15 14.82
N TRP A 26 -11.95 0.58 13.68
CA TRP A 26 -11.19 0.73 12.42
C TRP A 26 -10.36 2.01 12.34
N ARG A 27 -10.58 3.01 13.21
CA ARG A 27 -9.89 4.31 13.14
C ARG A 27 -8.37 4.18 13.11
N ALA A 28 -7.80 3.28 13.93
CA ALA A 28 -6.35 3.07 13.97
C ALA A 28 -5.82 2.45 12.67
N ALA A 29 -6.50 1.44 12.13
CA ALA A 29 -6.13 0.79 10.88
C ALA A 29 -6.20 1.76 9.70
N LEU A 30 -7.24 2.58 9.61
CA LEU A 30 -7.37 3.61 8.56
C LEU A 30 -6.23 4.64 8.63
N LYS A 31 -5.91 5.12 9.82
CA LYS A 31 -4.77 6.03 10.02
C LYS A 31 -3.44 5.40 9.59
N ALA A 32 -3.25 4.11 9.87
CA ALA A 32 -2.05 3.38 9.44
C ALA A 32 -2.00 3.20 7.92
N LEU A 33 -3.14 2.94 7.26
CA LEU A 33 -3.24 2.86 5.80
C LEU A 33 -2.89 4.21 5.14
N ASP A 34 -3.40 5.32 5.67
CA ASP A 34 -3.09 6.67 5.16
C ASP A 34 -1.59 6.98 5.30
N ALA A 35 -1.00 6.70 6.46
CA ALA A 35 0.44 6.90 6.70
C ALA A 35 1.29 6.04 5.74
N MET A 36 0.92 4.76 5.59
CA MET A 36 1.55 3.85 4.65
C MET A 36 1.48 4.36 3.21
N ASP A 37 0.31 4.80 2.72
CA ASP A 37 0.14 5.25 1.34
C ASP A 37 1.02 6.47 1.01
N VAL A 38 1.11 7.43 1.93
CA VAL A 38 2.02 8.58 1.78
C VAL A 38 3.47 8.12 1.61
N LYS A 39 3.94 7.20 2.47
CA LYS A 39 5.31 6.68 2.40
C LYS A 39 5.57 5.84 1.16
N MET A 40 4.60 5.03 0.74
CA MET A 40 4.71 4.23 -0.48
C MET A 40 4.79 5.09 -1.74
N ARG A 41 3.99 6.17 -1.82
CA ARG A 41 4.11 7.16 -2.92
C ARG A 41 5.50 7.78 -2.95
N GLN A 42 6.00 8.22 -1.81
CA GLN A 42 7.36 8.73 -1.69
C GLN A 42 8.41 7.70 -2.11
N ALA A 43 8.27 6.44 -1.72
CA ALA A 43 9.18 5.37 -2.10
C ALA A 43 9.21 5.15 -3.63
N VAL A 44 8.04 5.13 -4.29
CA VAL A 44 7.96 5.04 -5.76
C VAL A 44 8.66 6.23 -6.41
N ASP A 45 8.34 7.47 -5.99
CA ASP A 45 8.95 8.67 -6.56
C ASP A 45 10.48 8.64 -6.45
N ARG A 46 11.01 8.18 -5.31
CA ARG A 46 12.45 8.06 -5.07
C ARG A 46 13.08 6.93 -5.88
N VAL A 47 12.38 5.83 -6.10
CA VAL A 47 12.82 4.72 -6.96
C VAL A 47 12.92 5.18 -8.41
N VAL A 48 11.89 5.86 -8.92
CA VAL A 48 11.87 6.38 -10.30
C VAL A 48 12.93 7.46 -10.49
N ALA A 49 13.05 8.42 -9.57
CA ALA A 49 14.05 9.48 -9.65
C ALA A 49 15.50 8.98 -9.61
N ALA A 50 15.75 7.81 -9.00
CA ALA A 50 17.08 7.21 -8.95
C ALA A 50 17.48 6.51 -10.26
N ALA A 51 16.55 6.25 -11.17
CA ALA A 51 16.82 5.59 -12.44
C ALA A 51 17.36 6.58 -13.49
N PRO A 52 18.24 6.11 -14.41
CA PRO A 52 18.60 6.89 -15.59
C PRO A 52 17.34 7.31 -16.38
N PRO A 53 17.29 8.52 -16.99
CA PRO A 53 16.09 9.03 -17.66
C PRO A 53 15.49 8.04 -18.67
N ALA A 54 16.33 7.37 -19.46
CA ALA A 54 15.90 6.38 -20.45
C ALA A 54 15.24 5.12 -19.87
N LYS A 55 15.37 4.88 -18.56
CA LYS A 55 14.83 3.71 -17.84
C LYS A 55 13.71 4.06 -16.85
N GLN A 56 13.35 5.33 -16.70
CA GLN A 56 12.38 5.74 -15.68
C GLN A 56 11.00 5.10 -15.88
N SER A 57 10.54 4.95 -17.13
CA SER A 57 9.26 4.28 -17.42
C SER A 57 9.25 2.82 -16.97
N GLU A 58 10.30 2.06 -17.28
CA GLU A 58 10.44 0.64 -16.88
C GLU A 58 10.51 0.52 -15.36
N VAL A 59 11.25 1.41 -14.70
CA VAL A 59 11.36 1.43 -13.24
C VAL A 59 10.05 1.83 -12.57
N GLN A 60 9.28 2.76 -13.16
CA GLN A 60 7.96 3.14 -12.69
C GLN A 60 6.98 1.96 -12.79
N GLU A 61 6.97 1.26 -13.93
CA GLU A 61 6.14 0.07 -14.11
C GLU A 61 6.47 -1.00 -13.07
N ALA A 62 7.76 -1.29 -12.87
CA ALA A 62 8.21 -2.25 -11.86
C ALA A 62 7.81 -1.82 -10.44
N ALA A 63 7.98 -0.55 -10.08
CA ALA A 63 7.59 -0.05 -8.76
C ALA A 63 6.06 -0.10 -8.55
N MET A 64 5.28 0.14 -9.60
CA MET A 64 3.83 0.03 -9.54
C MET A 64 3.34 -1.40 -9.44
N ALA A 65 4.01 -2.37 -10.08
CA ALA A 65 3.74 -3.78 -9.89
C ALA A 65 3.89 -4.20 -8.42
N GLU A 66 4.96 -3.75 -7.75
CA GLU A 66 5.15 -4.00 -6.31
C GLU A 66 4.03 -3.35 -5.47
N ARG A 67 3.56 -2.15 -5.83
CA ARG A 67 2.40 -1.53 -5.15
C ARG A 67 1.11 -2.33 -5.32
N LEU A 68 0.87 -2.89 -6.50
CA LEU A 68 -0.31 -3.73 -6.74
C LEU A 68 -0.26 -4.97 -5.84
N ASP A 69 0.89 -5.63 -5.72
CA ASP A 69 1.05 -6.78 -4.83
C ASP A 69 0.76 -6.44 -3.36
N VAL A 70 1.19 -5.27 -2.90
CA VAL A 70 0.85 -4.77 -1.54
C VAL A 70 -0.66 -4.55 -1.39
N SER A 71 -1.31 -3.92 -2.37
CA SER A 71 -2.77 -3.72 -2.34
C SER A 71 -3.53 -5.05 -2.29
N LEU A 72 -3.10 -6.05 -3.07
CA LEU A 72 -3.70 -7.38 -3.02
C LEU A 72 -3.49 -8.05 -1.65
N ALA A 73 -2.32 -7.89 -1.03
CA ALA A 73 -2.07 -8.42 0.31
C ALA A 73 -2.98 -7.76 1.36
N LEU A 74 -3.11 -6.43 1.34
CA LEU A 74 -4.00 -5.67 2.22
C LEU A 74 -5.45 -6.08 2.07
N ALA A 75 -5.95 -6.19 0.83
CA ALA A 75 -7.32 -6.65 0.58
C ALA A 75 -7.62 -8.01 1.22
N ARG A 76 -6.69 -8.98 1.12
CA ARG A 76 -6.85 -10.30 1.76
C ARG A 76 -6.89 -10.21 3.29
N VAL A 77 -6.12 -9.31 3.89
CA VAL A 77 -6.14 -9.12 5.35
C VAL A 77 -7.41 -8.38 5.78
N GLU A 78 -7.88 -7.42 5.01
CA GLU A 78 -9.15 -6.73 5.25
C GLU A 78 -10.35 -7.67 5.22
N GLU A 79 -10.37 -8.67 4.33
CA GLU A 79 -11.41 -9.71 4.26
C GLU A 79 -11.56 -10.51 5.55
N THR A 80 -10.53 -10.56 6.40
CA THR A 80 -10.61 -11.21 7.72
C THR A 80 -11.45 -10.42 8.73
N GLY A 81 -11.73 -9.15 8.45
CA GLY A 81 -12.41 -8.23 9.37
C GLY A 81 -11.62 -7.89 10.63
N ASN A 82 -10.33 -8.23 10.69
CA ASN A 82 -9.45 -7.98 11.83
C ASN A 82 -8.66 -6.69 11.62
N GLU A 83 -9.16 -5.60 12.19
CA GLU A 83 -8.56 -4.27 12.07
C GLU A 83 -7.12 -4.21 12.58
N LYS A 84 -6.77 -5.03 13.60
CA LYS A 84 -5.42 -5.06 14.17
C LYS A 84 -4.41 -5.71 13.25
N LYS A 85 -4.83 -6.70 12.44
CA LYS A 85 -3.97 -7.27 11.39
C LYS A 85 -3.74 -6.26 10.27
N VAL A 86 -4.77 -5.51 9.88
CA VAL A 86 -4.64 -4.43 8.87
C VAL A 86 -3.71 -3.34 9.36
N GLU A 87 -3.92 -2.84 10.59
CA GLU A 87 -3.06 -1.83 11.23
C GLU A 87 -1.59 -2.27 11.26
N SER A 88 -1.34 -3.49 11.72
CA SER A 88 0.02 -4.05 11.82
C SER A 88 0.70 -4.20 10.46
N MET A 89 -0.04 -4.69 9.46
CA MET A 89 0.51 -4.89 8.13
C MET A 89 0.78 -3.56 7.42
N ALA A 90 -0.12 -2.58 7.54
CA ALA A 90 0.08 -1.24 7.01
C ALA A 90 1.33 -0.57 7.62
N ALA A 91 1.48 -0.64 8.95
CA ALA A 91 2.67 -0.12 9.64
C ALA A 91 3.97 -0.83 9.23
N SER A 92 3.89 -2.12 8.85
CA SER A 92 5.04 -2.87 8.36
C SER A 92 5.45 -2.44 6.94
N TYR A 93 4.48 -2.20 6.05
CA TYR A 93 4.76 -1.64 4.73
C TYR A 93 5.25 -0.18 4.79
N GLU A 94 4.75 0.62 5.74
CA GLU A 94 5.26 1.97 6.00
C GLU A 94 6.78 1.93 6.31
N LYS A 95 7.20 1.07 7.25
CA LYS A 95 8.62 0.87 7.58
C LYS A 95 9.42 0.34 6.40
N ALA A 96 8.85 -0.57 5.62
CA ALA A 96 9.50 -1.07 4.41
C ALA A 96 9.71 0.05 3.38
N ALA A 97 8.75 0.97 3.23
CA ALA A 97 8.88 2.12 2.34
C ALA A 97 9.98 3.09 2.83
N ASP A 98 10.13 3.28 4.15
CA ASP A 98 11.24 4.05 4.72
C ASP A 98 12.62 3.44 4.38
N LEU A 99 12.74 2.10 4.37
CA LEU A 99 13.97 1.43 3.92
C LEU A 99 14.28 1.74 2.45
N VAL A 100 13.27 1.80 1.58
CA VAL A 100 13.44 2.17 0.17
C VAL A 100 13.92 3.62 0.03
N VAL A 101 13.33 4.54 0.80
CA VAL A 101 13.73 5.95 0.80
C VAL A 101 15.16 6.13 1.28
N ALA A 102 15.59 5.36 2.29
CA ALA A 102 16.94 5.40 2.85
C ALA A 102 18.01 4.68 2.02
N ALA A 103 17.61 3.72 1.16
CA ALA A 103 18.54 2.90 0.38
C ALA A 103 19.41 3.73 -0.59
N PRO A 104 20.63 3.26 -0.94
CA PRO A 104 21.44 3.85 -2.01
C PRO A 104 20.65 3.92 -3.34
N SER A 105 20.88 4.96 -4.15
CA SER A 105 20.12 5.19 -5.40
C SER A 105 20.06 3.96 -6.31
N ALA A 106 21.19 3.27 -6.49
CA ALA A 106 21.28 2.08 -7.33
C ALA A 106 20.47 0.87 -6.81
N ASP A 107 20.18 0.84 -5.51
CA ASP A 107 19.57 -0.31 -4.84
C ASP A 107 18.08 -0.11 -4.54
N LYS A 108 17.54 1.11 -4.69
CA LYS A 108 16.17 1.44 -4.25
C LYS A 108 15.11 0.49 -4.79
N LEU A 109 15.15 0.18 -6.10
CA LEU A 109 14.20 -0.75 -6.70
C LEU A 109 14.35 -2.16 -6.12
N LYS A 110 15.59 -2.63 -5.93
CA LYS A 110 15.84 -3.95 -5.32
C LYS A 110 15.31 -4.00 -3.89
N VAL A 111 15.60 -2.98 -3.09
CA VAL A 111 15.13 -2.88 -1.70
C VAL A 111 13.61 -2.84 -1.63
N MET A 112 12.93 -2.16 -2.57
CA MET A 112 11.46 -2.15 -2.64
C MET A 112 10.91 -3.56 -2.83
N LYS A 113 11.41 -4.29 -3.82
CA LYS A 113 11.01 -5.68 -4.10
C LYS A 113 11.21 -6.60 -2.91
N GLU A 114 12.38 -6.50 -2.27
CA GLU A 114 12.75 -7.38 -1.17
C GLU A 114 11.98 -7.07 0.11
N ALA A 115 11.89 -5.80 0.49
CA ALA A 115 11.25 -5.36 1.72
C ALA A 115 9.74 -5.55 1.67
N PHE A 116 9.07 -5.19 0.56
CA PHE A 116 7.62 -5.40 0.43
C PHE A 116 7.27 -6.88 0.41
N ARG A 117 8.01 -7.70 -0.35
CA ARG A 117 7.82 -9.16 -0.34
C ARG A 117 8.05 -9.78 1.03
N ALA A 118 9.00 -9.27 1.83
CA ALA A 118 9.23 -9.75 3.18
C ALA A 118 8.01 -9.51 4.08
N VAL A 119 7.38 -8.33 4.01
CA VAL A 119 6.14 -8.05 4.73
C VAL A 119 5.02 -8.99 4.28
N THR A 120 4.81 -9.14 2.97
CA THR A 120 3.76 -10.04 2.43
C THR A 120 3.92 -11.47 2.92
N LYS A 121 5.15 -11.99 2.96
CA LYS A 121 5.43 -13.35 3.44
C LYS A 121 5.19 -13.49 4.94
N ALA A 122 5.58 -12.49 5.73
CA ALA A 122 5.36 -12.51 7.17
C ALA A 122 3.87 -12.49 7.54
N ALA A 123 3.04 -11.83 6.73
CA ALA A 123 1.60 -11.76 6.93
C ALA A 123 0.83 -13.02 6.47
N ALA A 124 1.46 -13.89 5.68
CA ALA A 124 0.88 -15.17 5.22
C ALA A 124 1.08 -16.34 6.21
N LEU A 125 1.79 -16.09 7.32
CA LEU A 125 1.99 -17.01 8.44
C LEU A 125 1.04 -16.68 9.59
#